data_AF-A0A358SL58-F1
#
_entry.id   AF-A0A358SL58-F1
#
_cell.length_a   1.000
_cell.length_b   1.000
_cell.length_c   1.000
_cell.angle_alpha   90.00
_cell.angle_beta   90.00
_cell.angle_gamma   90.00
#
_symmetry.space_group_name_H-M   'P 1'
#
loop_
_entity.id
_entity.type
_entity.pdbx_description
1 polymer ?
#
loop_
_entity_poly.entity_id
_entity_poly.type
_entity_poly.pdbx_seq_one_letter_code
_entity_poly.pdbx_strand_id
1 'polypeptide(L)'
;MLQMMGAPPIIVSDRLRAFCEMGLLRTVVASSGSGRAEYRLTDKGRAFFPHIVVMLAWGDRWFRASEGSATLLTHTRCGGEFTPVLYCSACHRELRGAQIQVGGEAPKAR
;
A
#
# COMPACT_ATOMS: atom_id res chain seq x y z
N MET A 1 -1.99 -7.64 -17.40
CA MET A 1 -1.67 -6.59 -16.40
C MET A 1 -1.94 -5.18 -16.92
N LEU A 2 -1.48 -4.81 -18.13
CA LEU A 2 -1.74 -3.49 -18.74
C LEU A 2 -3.25 -3.18 -18.98
N GLN A 3 -4.10 -4.18 -19.20
CA GLN A 3 -5.53 -3.97 -19.46
C GLN A 3 -6.40 -3.68 -18.23
N MET A 4 -5.91 -3.88 -16.99
CA MET A 4 -6.77 -3.72 -15.79
C MET A 4 -6.83 -2.29 -15.25
N MET A 5 -5.92 -1.40 -15.67
CA MET A 5 -5.76 -0.07 -15.06
C MET A 5 -6.36 1.08 -15.88
N GLY A 6 -6.87 0.81 -17.09
CA GLY A 6 -7.42 1.84 -17.98
C GLY A 6 -6.44 2.93 -18.44
N ALA A 7 -5.15 2.82 -18.07
CA ALA A 7 -4.13 3.82 -18.35
C ALA A 7 -3.36 3.48 -19.64
N PRO A 8 -2.85 4.49 -20.38
CA PRO A 8 -2.02 4.27 -21.56
C PRO A 8 -0.79 3.42 -21.24
N PRO A 9 -0.36 2.50 -22.13
CA PRO A 9 0.75 1.59 -21.85
C PRO A 9 2.08 2.28 -21.49
N ILE A 10 2.31 3.47 -22.07
CA ILE A 10 3.50 4.27 -21.78
C ILE A 10 3.54 4.73 -20.32
N ILE A 11 2.41 5.24 -19.81
CA ILE A 11 2.28 5.69 -18.41
C ILE A 11 2.49 4.53 -17.44
N VAL A 12 1.90 3.37 -17.74
CA VAL A 12 2.09 2.18 -16.90
C VAL A 12 3.55 1.74 -16.89
N SER A 13 4.21 1.73 -18.05
CA SER A 13 5.61 1.32 -18.17
C SER A 13 6.53 2.26 -17.38
N ASP A 14 6.28 3.57 -17.44
CA ASP A 14 7.05 4.56 -16.69
C ASP A 14 6.83 4.44 -15.18
N ARG A 15 5.60 4.17 -14.73
CA ARG A 15 5.32 3.93 -13.29
C ARG A 15 5.97 2.65 -12.78
N LEU A 16 5.97 1.58 -13.57
CA LEU A 16 6.66 0.34 -13.23
C LEU A 16 8.17 0.56 -13.12
N ARG A 17 8.77 1.32 -14.04
CA ARG A 17 10.18 1.70 -13.96
C ARG A 17 10.47 2.48 -12.68
N ALA A 18 9.69 3.51 -12.39
CA ALA A 18 9.85 4.32 -11.17
C ALA A 18 9.72 3.47 -9.89
N PHE A 19 8.79 2.51 -9.85
CA PHE A 19 8.66 1.59 -8.71
C PHE A 19 9.84 0.62 -8.57
N CYS A 20 10.48 0.22 -9.68
CA CYS A 20 11.73 -0.53 -9.64
C CYS A 20 12.90 0.33 -9.14
N GLU A 21 13.03 1.58 -9.62
CA GLU A 21 14.07 2.52 -9.18
C GLU A 21 13.96 2.85 -7.69
N MET A 22 12.73 2.97 -7.17
CA MET A 22 12.49 3.13 -5.72
C MET A 22 12.67 1.84 -4.92
N GLY A 23 12.94 0.70 -5.58
CA GLY A 23 13.16 -0.60 -4.95
C GLY A 23 11.89 -1.22 -4.36
N LEU A 24 10.70 -0.78 -4.79
CA LEU A 24 9.42 -1.40 -4.39
C LEU A 24 9.11 -2.65 -5.22
N LEU A 25 9.55 -2.64 -6.48
CA LEU A 25 9.45 -3.77 -7.40
C LEU A 25 10.84 -4.21 -7.83
N ARG A 26 10.93 -5.47 -8.27
CA ARG A 26 12.07 -6.00 -9.02
C ARG A 26 11.58 -6.67 -10.30
N THR A 27 12.38 -6.56 -11.35
CA THR A 27 12.14 -7.27 -12.61
C THR A 27 12.66 -8.70 -12.50
N VAL A 28 11.87 -9.68 -12.93
CA VAL A 28 12.26 -11.09 -13.03
C VAL A 28 11.95 -11.61 -14.44
N VAL A 29 12.72 -12.59 -14.89
CA VAL A 29 12.45 -13.29 -16.15
C VAL A 29 11.14 -14.06 -15.99
N ALA A 30 10.20 -13.90 -16.95
CA ALA A 30 8.93 -14.60 -16.89
C ALA A 30 9.14 -16.12 -16.88
N SER A 31 8.48 -16.79 -15.93
CA SER A 31 8.52 -18.26 -15.82
C SER A 31 7.85 -18.96 -17.00
N SER A 32 7.05 -18.22 -17.79
CA SER A 32 6.27 -18.73 -18.92
C SER A 32 7.05 -18.84 -20.24
N GLY A 33 8.35 -18.49 -20.28
CA GLY A 33 9.14 -18.53 -21.51
C GLY A 33 8.74 -17.49 -22.57
N SER A 34 7.78 -16.60 -22.25
CA SER A 34 7.25 -15.59 -23.17
C SER A 34 8.18 -14.40 -23.43
N GLY A 35 9.38 -14.38 -22.82
CA GLY A 35 10.34 -13.27 -22.91
C GLY A 35 9.85 -11.96 -22.27
N ARG A 36 8.65 -11.95 -21.67
CA ARG A 36 8.10 -10.77 -21.00
C ARG A 36 8.77 -10.55 -19.65
N ALA A 37 8.98 -9.29 -19.29
CA ALA A 37 9.40 -8.91 -17.96
C ALA A 37 8.24 -9.09 -16.97
N GLU A 38 8.48 -9.80 -15.87
CA GLU A 38 7.57 -9.86 -14.73
C GLU A 38 8.05 -8.92 -13.63
N TYR A 39 7.11 -8.27 -12.94
CA TYR A 39 7.41 -7.38 -11.83
C TYR A 39 6.93 -8.01 -10.52
N ARG A 40 7.84 -8.13 -9.54
CA ARG A 40 7.55 -8.75 -8.24
C ARG A 40 7.84 -7.77 -7.11
N LEU A 41 7.00 -7.77 -6.09
CA LEU A 41 7.22 -6.96 -4.88
C LEU A 41 8.51 -7.40 -4.17
N THR A 42 9.32 -6.42 -3.79
CA THR A 42 10.41 -6.56 -2.81
C THR A 42 9.82 -6.53 -1.40
N ASP A 43 10.66 -6.78 -0.39
CA ASP A 43 10.25 -6.63 1.01
C ASP A 43 9.89 -5.17 1.33
N LYS A 44 10.62 -4.21 0.76
CA LYS A 44 10.28 -2.78 0.81
C LYS A 44 8.90 -2.50 0.21
N GLY A 45 8.60 -3.12 -0.95
CA GLY A 45 7.30 -3.01 -1.60
C GLY A 45 6.16 -3.60 -0.76
N ARG A 46 6.37 -4.76 -0.15
CA ARG A 46 5.39 -5.39 0.76
C ARG A 46 5.14 -4.53 2.01
N ALA A 47 6.20 -4.00 2.61
CA ALA A 47 6.13 -3.11 3.76
C ALA A 47 5.44 -1.77 3.47
N PHE A 48 5.30 -1.39 2.20
CA PHE A 48 4.62 -0.16 1.79
C PHE A 48 3.09 -0.29 1.80
N PHE A 49 2.54 -1.51 1.70
CA PHE A 49 1.09 -1.75 1.60
C PHE A 49 0.24 -1.06 2.68
N PRO A 50 0.62 -1.03 3.97
CA PRO A 50 -0.15 -0.30 5.00
C PRO A 50 -0.37 1.18 4.68
N HIS A 51 0.59 1.85 4.02
CA HIS A 51 0.45 3.24 3.62
C HIS A 51 -0.66 3.41 2.57
N ILE A 52 -0.72 2.49 1.60
CA ILE A 52 -1.76 2.48 0.56
C ILE A 52 -3.14 2.32 1.19
N VAL A 53 -3.28 1.38 2.13
CA VAL A 53 -4.57 1.09 2.80
C VAL A 53 -5.08 2.29 3.59
N VAL A 54 -4.20 2.96 4.36
CA VAL A 54 -4.59 4.18 5.10
C VAL A 54 -4.95 5.33 4.16
N MET A 55 -4.22 5.50 3.05
CA MET A 55 -4.53 6.50 2.03
C MET A 55 -5.89 6.23 1.37
N LEU A 56 -6.22 4.98 1.06
CA LEU A 56 -7.52 4.59 0.50
C LEU A 56 -8.65 4.92 1.47
N ALA A 57 -8.50 4.60 2.76
CA ALA A 57 -9.51 4.92 3.78
C ALA A 57 -9.71 6.44 3.96
N TRP A 58 -8.64 7.23 3.85
CA TRP A 58 -8.76 8.69 3.81
C TRP A 58 -9.55 9.14 2.58
N GLY A 59 -9.23 8.61 1.40
CA GLY A 59 -9.91 8.95 0.16
C GLY A 59 -11.40 8.61 0.21
N ASP A 60 -11.74 7.42 0.70
CA ASP A 60 -13.12 6.98 0.86
C ASP A 60 -13.92 7.90 1.79
N ARG A 61 -13.32 8.36 2.89
CA ARG A 61 -13.98 9.25 3.84
C ARG A 61 -14.34 10.61 3.24
N TRP A 62 -13.50 11.15 2.37
CA TRP A 62 -13.62 12.53 1.89
C TRP A 62 -14.17 12.67 0.47
N PHE A 63 -14.03 11.64 -0.37
CA PHE A 63 -14.45 11.67 -1.78
C PHE A 63 -15.53 10.64 -2.10
N ARG A 64 -16.38 10.35 -1.11
CA ARG A 64 -17.47 9.39 -1.27
C ARG A 64 -18.51 9.89 -2.28
N ALA A 65 -18.78 9.09 -3.30
CA ALA A 65 -19.82 9.37 -4.28
C ALA A 65 -21.20 9.03 -3.71
N SER A 66 -22.26 9.56 -4.33
CA SER A 66 -23.66 9.20 -4.00
C SER A 66 -23.94 7.70 -4.17
N GLU A 67 -23.20 7.05 -5.05
CA GLU A 67 -23.27 5.61 -5.35
C GLU A 67 -22.57 4.74 -4.30
N GLY A 68 -21.82 5.34 -3.38
CA GLY A 68 -21.13 4.63 -2.28
C GLY A 68 -19.61 4.78 -2.29
N SER A 69 -18.96 3.87 -1.58
CA SER A 69 -17.50 3.81 -1.48
C SER A 69 -16.88 3.36 -2.81
N ALA A 70 -15.82 4.04 -3.24
CA ALA A 70 -15.04 3.61 -4.41
C ALA A 70 -14.16 2.39 -4.11
N THR A 71 -13.89 2.08 -2.84
CA THR A 71 -13.00 0.98 -2.44
C THR A 71 -13.41 0.39 -1.10
N LEU A 72 -13.87 -0.85 -1.11
CA LEU A 72 -14.17 -1.63 0.09
C LEU A 72 -12.93 -2.40 0.54
N LEU A 73 -12.49 -2.18 1.77
CA LEU A 73 -11.42 -2.93 2.40
C LEU A 73 -12.01 -4.13 3.14
N THR A 74 -11.82 -5.33 2.59
CA THR A 74 -12.37 -6.57 3.16
C THR A 74 -11.28 -7.42 3.79
N HIS A 75 -11.50 -7.89 5.01
CA HIS A 75 -10.61 -8.84 5.66
C HIS A 75 -10.80 -10.23 5.07
N THR A 76 -9.76 -10.76 4.43
CA THR A 76 -9.83 -12.03 3.69
C THR A 76 -10.20 -13.23 4.55
N ARG A 77 -9.91 -13.21 5.86
CA ARG A 77 -10.18 -14.35 6.75
C ARG A 77 -11.60 -14.37 7.31
N CYS A 78 -12.18 -13.22 7.67
CA CYS A 78 -13.54 -13.17 8.24
C CYS A 78 -14.60 -12.65 7.27
N GLY A 79 -14.21 -12.11 6.12
CA GLY A 79 -15.13 -11.52 5.13
C GLY A 79 -15.70 -10.16 5.53
N GLY A 80 -15.41 -9.65 6.72
CA GLY A 80 -15.88 -8.36 7.20
C GLY A 80 -15.15 -7.20 6.54
N GLU A 81 -15.89 -6.12 6.28
CA GLU A 81 -15.31 -4.82 5.94
C GLU A 81 -14.57 -4.23 7.15
N PHE A 82 -13.48 -3.51 6.91
CA PHE A 82 -12.71 -2.86 7.97
C PHE A 82 -12.24 -1.47 7.56
N THR A 83 -11.98 -0.63 8.56
CA THR A 83 -11.26 0.63 8.40
C THR A 83 -9.88 0.48 9.08
N PRO A 84 -8.78 0.88 8.43
CA PRO A 84 -7.47 0.81 9.04
C PRO A 84 -7.37 1.77 10.24
N VAL A 85 -6.74 1.30 11.31
CA VAL A 85 -6.43 2.10 12.50
C VAL A 85 -4.94 1.97 12.83
N LEU A 86 -4.39 3.00 13.48
CA LEU A 86 -3.06 2.91 14.07
C LEU A 86 -3.18 2.26 15.44
N TYR A 87 -2.27 1.35 15.75
CA TYR A 87 -2.31 0.56 16.97
C TYR A 87 -0.94 0.57 17.64
N CYS A 88 -0.90 0.90 18.94
CA CYS A 88 0.33 0.90 19.71
C CYS A 88 0.77 -0.54 20.01
N SER A 89 1.96 -0.92 19.55
CA SER A 89 2.52 -2.25 19.78
C SER A 89 2.89 -2.54 21.24
N ALA A 90 3.03 -1.51 22.09
CA ALA A 90 3.43 -1.67 23.48
C ALA A 90 2.24 -1.81 24.44
N CYS A 91 1.22 -0.96 24.29
CA CYS A 91 0.06 -0.95 25.20
C CYS A 91 -1.21 -1.53 24.61
N HIS A 92 -1.18 -1.95 23.34
CA HIS A 92 -2.29 -2.62 22.66
C HIS A 92 -3.57 -1.76 22.59
N ARG A 93 -3.41 -0.45 22.34
CA ARG A 93 -4.51 0.51 22.18
C ARG A 93 -4.43 1.22 20.83
N GLU A 94 -5.59 1.63 20.32
CA GLU A 94 -5.69 2.49 19.14
C GLU A 94 -5.02 3.86 19.41
N LEU A 95 -4.31 4.36 18.40
CA LEU A 95 -3.64 5.65 18.42
C LEU A 95 -4.37 6.67 17.54
N ARG A 96 -4.54 7.87 18.08
CA ARG A 96 -4.94 9.07 17.34
C ARG A 96 -3.74 9.99 17.14
N GLY A 97 -3.83 10.91 16.18
CA GLY A 97 -2.72 11.82 15.83
C GLY A 97 -2.13 12.58 17.02
N ALA A 98 -2.95 13.07 17.95
CA ALA A 98 -2.49 13.78 19.14
C ALA A 98 -1.68 12.91 20.13
N GLN A 99 -1.72 11.59 19.99
CA GLN A 99 -1.02 10.62 20.83
C GLN A 99 0.29 10.14 20.19
N ILE A 100 0.70 10.74 19.07
CA ILE A 100 1.90 10.36 18.31
C ILE A 100 2.82 11.56 18.27
N GLN A 101 4.03 11.40 18.81
CA GLN A 101 5.12 12.35 18.61
C GLN A 101 6.02 11.87 17.49
N VAL A 102 6.31 12.75 16.53
CA VAL A 102 7.25 12.49 15.43
C VAL A 102 8.51 13.28 15.72
N GLY A 103 9.62 12.56 15.88
CA GLY A 103 10.88 13.14 16.33
C GLY A 103 10.98 13.16 17.85
N GLY A 104 11.98 12.46 18.36
CA GLY A 104 12.40 12.40 19.75
C GLY A 104 13.77 11.73 19.77
N GLU A 105 14.65 12.14 20.68
CA GLU A 105 15.94 11.45 20.87
C GLU A 105 15.66 9.99 21.24
N ALA A 106 16.27 9.05 20.51
CA ALA A 106 16.25 7.65 20.89
C ALA A 106 16.79 7.53 22.33
N PRO A 107 16.16 6.74 23.20
CA PRO A 107 16.67 6.54 24.55
C PRO A 107 18.11 6.01 24.44
N LYS A 108 19.07 6.72 25.03
CA LYS A 108 20.47 6.27 25.09
C LYS A 108 20.48 4.89 25.74
N ALA A 109 20.94 3.87 25.00
CA ALA A 109 21.10 2.54 25.53
C ALA A 109 21.99 2.60 26.78
N ARG A 110 21.54 1.95 27.87
CA ARG A 110 22.23 1.88 29.16
C ARG A 110 23.19 0.70 29.19
#